data_AF-A0A8J3RYY5-F1
#
_entry.id   AF-A0A8J3RYY5-F1
#
_cell.length_a   1.000
_cell.length_b   1.000
_cell.length_c   1.000
_cell.angle_alpha   90.00
_cell.angle_beta   90.00
_cell.angle_gamma   90.00
#
_symmetry.space_group_name_H-M   'P 1'
#
loop_
_entity.id
_entity.type
_entity.pdbx_description
1 polymer ?
#
loop_
_entity_poly.entity_id
_entity_poly.type
_entity_poly.pdbx_seq_one_letter_code
_entity_poly.pdbx_strand_id
1 'polypeptide(L)'
;MARYYELSTPPRELAEDLGTGGRRVAALLDALTTHVPPASEHVPPAGARPRPEAGSGVPGGVPGEVAGLPVRLVREAPATLLDRVDPGWLVWLESRRSDARGRLVDAGREDRLDLAEHVAMLVATPRLHPADPGDADALTQSGAILWLLGTLVATSLADDRDDALADLIMHGWWPIGPLDGSFLIAPLDLPRRSRHA
;
A
#
# COMPACT_ATOMS: atom_id res chain seq x y z
N MET A 1 -12.55 -12.21 -24.49
CA MET A 1 -12.42 -12.03 -23.02
C MET A 1 -11.32 -12.94 -22.52
N ALA A 2 -10.14 -12.37 -22.25
CA ALA A 2 -9.05 -13.11 -21.62
C ALA A 2 -9.42 -13.42 -20.17
N ARG A 3 -9.19 -14.67 -19.74
CA ARG A 3 -9.53 -15.16 -18.41
C ARG A 3 -8.44 -14.72 -17.42
N TYR A 4 -8.69 -13.66 -16.65
CA TYR A 4 -7.75 -13.08 -15.69
C TYR A 4 -7.65 -13.81 -14.34
N TYR A 5 -8.14 -15.06 -14.24
CA TYR A 5 -8.30 -15.76 -12.96
C TYR A 5 -7.00 -16.15 -12.24
N GLU A 6 -5.82 -15.91 -12.82
CA GLU A 6 -4.52 -16.26 -12.24
C GLU A 6 -3.46 -15.14 -12.39
N LEU A 7 -3.87 -13.86 -12.31
CA LEU A 7 -2.91 -12.76 -12.34
C LEU A 7 -2.13 -12.67 -11.03
N SER A 8 -0.89 -13.15 -11.05
CA SER A 8 0.09 -12.89 -9.97
C SER A 8 0.94 -11.64 -10.23
N THR A 9 0.81 -11.04 -11.41
CA THR A 9 1.50 -9.83 -11.88
C THR A 9 0.53 -8.99 -12.71
N PRO A 10 0.68 -7.66 -12.73
CA PRO A 10 -0.14 -6.80 -13.58
C PRO A 10 0.08 -7.12 -15.06
N PRO A 11 -0.96 -7.10 -15.91
CA PRO A 11 -0.79 -7.27 -17.36
C PRO A 11 0.15 -6.23 -17.95
N ARG A 12 1.00 -6.63 -18.91
CA ARG A 12 1.98 -5.74 -19.55
C ARG A 12 1.35 -4.51 -20.21
N GLU A 13 0.16 -4.68 -20.76
CA GLU A 13 -0.59 -3.65 -21.50
C GLU A 13 -1.52 -2.81 -20.58
N LEU A 14 -1.57 -3.11 -19.27
CA LEU A 14 -2.50 -2.48 -18.32
C LEU A 14 -2.41 -0.94 -18.33
N ALA A 15 -1.19 -0.40 -18.41
CA ALA A 15 -1.01 1.05 -18.45
C ALA A 15 -1.67 1.71 -19.68
N GLU A 16 -1.68 1.02 -20.82
CA GLU A 16 -2.27 1.48 -22.07
C GLU A 16 -3.79 1.35 -22.03
N ASP A 17 -4.29 0.20 -21.56
CA ASP A 17 -5.73 -0.06 -21.37
C ASP A 17 -6.39 0.96 -20.44
N LEU A 18 -5.69 1.33 -19.37
CA LEU A 18 -6.18 2.31 -18.41
C LEU A 18 -6.10 3.75 -18.93
N GLY A 19 -5.21 4.08 -19.86
CA GLY A 19 -5.05 5.44 -20.38
C GLY A 19 -4.44 6.41 -19.35
N THR A 20 -4.97 7.64 -19.24
CA THR A 20 -4.43 8.67 -18.32
C THR A 20 -4.35 8.15 -16.88
N GLY A 21 -3.17 8.26 -16.26
CA GLY A 21 -2.92 7.71 -14.91
C GLY A 21 -2.63 6.21 -14.87
N GLY A 22 -2.83 5.48 -15.96
CA GLY A 22 -2.58 4.03 -16.06
C GLY A 22 -1.14 3.63 -15.76
N ARG A 23 -0.15 4.45 -16.14
CA ARG A 23 1.26 4.20 -15.80
C ARG A 23 1.54 4.18 -14.30
N ARG A 24 0.88 5.04 -13.52
CA ARG A 24 1.04 5.03 -12.05
C ARG A 24 0.36 3.84 -11.43
N VAL A 25 -0.84 3.49 -11.90
CA VAL A 25 -1.53 2.28 -11.45
C VAL A 25 -0.65 1.05 -11.73
N ALA A 26 -0.09 0.95 -12.94
CA ALA A 26 0.82 -0.14 -13.28
C ALA A 26 2.07 -0.16 -12.37
N ALA A 27 2.70 0.99 -12.13
CA ALA A 27 3.88 1.08 -11.25
C ALA A 27 3.55 0.70 -9.79
N LEU A 28 2.42 1.17 -9.26
CA LEU A 28 1.93 0.83 -7.93
C LEU A 28 1.74 -0.69 -7.80
N LEU A 29 1.08 -1.32 -8.77
CA LEU A 29 0.83 -2.76 -8.76
C LEU A 29 2.09 -3.59 -9.02
N ASP A 30 3.02 -3.09 -9.84
CA ASP A 30 4.30 -3.75 -10.12
C ASP A 30 5.20 -3.75 -8.88
N ALA A 31 5.21 -2.66 -8.11
CA ALA A 31 5.96 -2.59 -6.86
C ALA A 31 5.46 -3.61 -5.82
N LEU A 32 4.14 -3.81 -5.73
CA LEU A 32 3.56 -4.90 -4.93
C LEU A 32 4.09 -6.28 -5.35
N THR A 33 4.54 -6.43 -6.60
CA THR A 33 5.03 -7.71 -7.13
C THR A 33 6.53 -7.91 -7.04
N THR A 34 7.29 -6.82 -7.01
CA THR A 34 8.76 -6.84 -7.12
C THR A 34 9.44 -6.78 -5.74
N HIS A 35 8.71 -6.34 -4.71
CA HIS A 35 9.25 -6.27 -3.35
C HIS A 35 9.50 -7.66 -2.76
N VAL A 36 10.78 -8.05 -2.81
CA VAL A 36 11.39 -9.10 -2.00
C VAL A 36 11.88 -8.41 -0.72
N PRO A 37 11.54 -8.91 0.49
CA PRO A 37 12.01 -8.27 1.71
C PRO A 37 13.55 -8.21 1.74
N PRO A 38 14.15 -7.15 2.32
CA PRO A 38 15.56 -7.22 2.67
C PRO A 38 15.76 -8.46 3.53
N ALA A 39 16.69 -9.34 3.13
CA ALA A 39 17.00 -10.55 3.86
C ALA A 39 17.16 -10.23 5.34
N SER A 40 16.48 -11.01 6.18
CA SER A 40 16.44 -10.88 7.64
C SER A 40 17.82 -11.06 8.26
N GLU A 41 18.73 -10.11 8.09
CA GLU A 41 20.00 -10.04 8.81
C GLU A 41 20.30 -8.58 9.13
N HIS A 42 20.44 -8.29 10.43
CA HIS A 42 20.77 -7.00 11.05
C HIS A 42 19.62 -6.04 11.35
N VAL A 43 18.67 -6.51 12.16
CA VAL A 43 18.08 -5.65 13.19
C VAL A 43 19.08 -5.60 14.38
N PRO A 44 19.71 -4.47 14.71
CA PRO A 44 20.60 -4.41 15.86
C PRO A 44 19.80 -4.63 17.17
N PRO A 45 20.37 -5.33 18.17
CA PRO A 45 19.68 -5.64 19.41
C PRO A 45 19.32 -4.37 20.20
N ALA A 46 18.19 -4.45 20.91
CA ALA A 46 17.69 -3.38 21.76
C ALA A 46 18.75 -2.99 22.82
N GLY A 47 19.31 -1.78 22.68
CA GLY A 47 20.31 -1.23 23.61
C GLY A 47 21.57 -0.67 22.96
N ALA A 48 21.82 -0.90 21.66
CA ALA A 48 22.92 -0.26 20.96
C ALA A 48 22.60 1.22 20.69
N ARG A 49 23.31 2.14 21.34
CA ARG A 49 23.25 3.58 21.01
C ARG A 49 23.68 3.78 19.55
N PRO A 50 22.89 4.44 18.69
CA PRO A 50 23.32 4.79 17.35
C PRO A 50 24.50 5.75 17.45
N ARG A 51 25.61 5.39 16.80
CA ARG A 51 26.74 6.30 16.58
C ARG A 51 26.26 7.37 15.58
N PRO A 52 26.41 8.67 15.85
CA PRO A 52 25.98 9.71 14.92
C PRO A 52 27.02 9.80 13.81
N GLU A 53 26.89 8.96 12.79
CA GLU A 53 27.52 9.21 11.50
C GLU A 53 26.55 10.00 10.64
N ALA A 54 27.07 11.07 10.04
CA ALA A 54 26.34 12.09 9.34
C ALA A 54 25.65 11.52 8.09
N GLY A 55 24.37 11.85 7.93
CA GLY A 55 23.55 11.55 6.75
C GLY A 55 22.52 10.45 7.03
N SER A 56 21.25 10.84 7.08
CA SER A 56 20.05 10.00 7.27
C SER A 56 20.15 8.64 6.58
N GLY A 57 20.23 7.56 7.37
CA GLY A 57 20.42 6.20 6.86
C GLY A 57 19.62 5.16 7.64
N VAL A 58 18.32 5.11 7.41
CA VAL A 58 17.60 3.82 7.40
C VAL A 58 17.81 3.26 5.99
N PRO A 59 18.23 2.01 5.79
CA PRO A 59 18.29 1.44 4.46
C PRO A 59 16.86 1.36 3.90
N GLY A 60 16.57 2.17 2.88
CA GLY A 60 15.32 2.13 2.13
C GLY A 60 14.35 3.28 2.39
N GLY A 61 14.50 4.40 1.68
CA GLY A 61 13.41 5.27 1.19
C GLY A 61 12.32 5.82 2.13
N VAL A 62 12.38 5.61 3.46
CA VAL A 62 11.33 6.09 4.38
C VAL A 62 11.41 7.61 4.51
N PRO A 63 10.34 8.36 4.17
CA PRO A 63 10.30 9.80 4.38
C PRO A 63 10.34 10.12 5.88
N GLY A 64 11.01 11.20 6.26
CA GLY A 64 11.05 11.65 7.66
C GLY A 64 9.70 12.14 8.19
N GLU A 65 8.83 12.56 7.28
CA GLU A 65 7.51 13.13 7.57
C GLU A 65 6.50 12.72 6.50
N VAL A 66 5.26 12.45 6.92
CA VAL A 66 4.12 12.17 6.03
C VAL A 66 2.93 12.93 6.59
N ALA A 67 2.23 13.68 5.72
CA ALA A 67 1.05 14.47 6.09
C ALA A 67 1.27 15.41 7.29
N GLY A 68 2.43 16.08 7.37
CA GLY A 68 2.71 17.02 8.47
C GLY A 68 3.25 16.36 9.75
N LEU A 69 3.41 15.02 9.76
CA LEU A 69 3.67 14.25 10.97
C LEU A 69 4.95 13.41 10.86
N PRO A 70 5.73 13.32 11.95
CA PRO A 70 6.94 12.49 11.96
C PRO A 70 6.56 11.03 11.74
N VAL A 71 7.32 10.36 10.87
CA VAL A 71 7.10 8.95 10.56
C VAL A 71 7.63 8.07 11.68
N ARG A 72 6.82 7.10 12.12
CA ARG A 72 7.20 6.09 13.09
C ARG A 72 6.93 4.69 12.54
N LEU A 73 7.98 3.88 12.52
CA LEU A 73 7.90 2.47 12.16
C LEU A 73 7.30 1.65 13.31
N VAL A 74 6.32 0.82 12.98
CA VAL A 74 5.83 -0.27 13.83
C VAL A 74 6.06 -1.61 13.12
N ARG A 75 6.28 -2.67 13.90
CA ARG A 75 6.52 -4.01 13.33
C ARG A 75 5.23 -4.76 13.03
N GLU A 76 4.20 -4.49 13.82
CA GLU A 76 2.89 -5.15 13.76
C GLU A 76 1.82 -4.09 14.01
N ALA A 77 0.64 -4.27 13.40
CA ALA A 77 -0.50 -3.38 13.52
C ALA A 77 -1.75 -4.18 13.89
N PRO A 78 -1.92 -4.58 15.17
CA PRO A 78 -3.10 -5.33 15.59
C PRO A 78 -4.39 -4.55 15.29
N ALA A 79 -5.54 -5.23 15.18
CA ALA A 79 -6.81 -4.57 14.85
C ALA A 79 -7.13 -3.42 15.83
N THR A 80 -6.82 -3.61 17.11
CA THR A 80 -6.98 -2.59 18.16
C THR A 80 -6.15 -1.32 17.94
N LEU A 81 -5.04 -1.40 17.19
CA LEU A 81 -4.28 -0.23 16.78
C LEU A 81 -4.97 0.49 15.62
N LEU A 82 -5.53 -0.26 14.67
CA LEU A 82 -6.26 0.27 13.53
C LEU A 82 -7.52 1.04 13.97
N ASP A 83 -8.20 0.57 15.03
CA ASP A 83 -9.36 1.25 15.64
C ASP A 83 -9.02 2.63 16.23
N ARG A 84 -7.72 2.93 16.42
CA ARG A 84 -7.23 4.18 17.04
C ARG A 84 -6.62 5.15 16.04
N VAL A 85 -6.57 4.79 14.75
CA VAL A 85 -6.11 5.69 13.70
C VAL A 85 -7.04 6.92 13.66
N ASP A 86 -6.47 8.09 13.43
CA ASP A 86 -7.22 9.35 13.41
C ASP A 86 -8.44 9.28 12.46
N PRO A 87 -9.68 9.39 12.97
CA PRO A 87 -10.87 9.30 12.14
C PRO A 87 -10.96 10.45 11.12
N GLY A 88 -10.38 11.61 11.40
CA GLY A 88 -10.33 12.73 10.46
C GLY A 88 -9.51 12.39 9.21
N TRP A 89 -8.42 11.63 9.37
CA TRP A 89 -7.61 11.16 8.26
C TRP A 89 -8.35 10.11 7.42
N LEU A 90 -9.10 9.20 8.05
CA LEU A 90 -9.94 8.23 7.34
C LEU A 90 -11.05 8.91 6.53
N VAL A 91 -11.73 9.91 7.11
CA VAL A 91 -12.74 10.71 6.41
C VAL A 91 -12.14 11.46 5.22
N TRP A 92 -10.94 12.02 5.39
CA TRP A 92 -10.22 12.68 4.30
C TRP A 92 -9.89 11.71 3.17
N LEU A 93 -9.38 10.51 3.46
CA LEU A 93 -9.11 9.47 2.46
C LEU A 93 -10.37 9.05 1.71
N GLU A 94 -11.48 8.83 2.42
CA GLU A 94 -12.75 8.44 1.79
C GLU A 94 -13.30 9.56 0.90
N SER A 95 -13.15 10.82 1.32
CA SER A 95 -13.54 11.99 0.51
C SER A 95 -12.67 12.06 -0.75
N ARG A 96 -11.35 11.90 -0.62
CA ARG A 96 -10.41 11.88 -1.74
C ARG A 96 -10.72 10.73 -2.72
N ARG A 97 -11.08 9.54 -2.21
CA ARG A 97 -11.54 8.42 -3.03
C ARG A 97 -12.82 8.78 -3.78
N SER A 98 -13.81 9.31 -3.08
CA SER A 98 -15.11 9.71 -3.65
C SER A 98 -14.94 10.75 -4.76
N ASP A 99 -14.12 11.78 -4.54
CA ASP A 99 -13.81 12.81 -5.53
C ASP A 99 -13.10 12.22 -6.76
N ALA A 100 -12.13 11.33 -6.55
CA ALA A 100 -11.45 10.64 -7.65
C ALA A 100 -12.42 9.80 -8.49
N ARG A 101 -13.33 9.05 -7.84
CA ARG A 101 -14.38 8.29 -8.52
C ARG A 101 -15.31 9.23 -9.30
N GLY A 102 -15.75 10.32 -8.70
CA GLY A 102 -16.58 11.35 -9.36
C GLY A 102 -15.93 11.88 -10.63
N ARG A 103 -14.64 12.27 -10.57
CA ARG A 103 -13.89 12.73 -11.75
C ARG A 103 -13.77 11.65 -12.85
N LEU A 104 -13.63 10.38 -12.46
CA LEU A 104 -13.56 9.27 -13.43
C LEU A 104 -14.92 9.01 -14.08
N VAL A 105 -16.01 9.10 -13.33
CA VAL A 105 -17.38 8.99 -13.84
C VAL A 105 -17.68 10.14 -14.81
N ASP A 106 -17.38 11.38 -14.43
CA ASP A 106 -17.57 12.57 -15.28
C ASP A 106 -16.76 12.47 -16.59
N ALA A 107 -15.61 11.80 -16.56
CA ALA A 107 -14.78 11.53 -17.73
C ALA A 107 -15.20 10.30 -18.55
N GLY A 108 -16.25 9.57 -18.16
CA GLY A 108 -16.69 8.33 -18.80
C GLY A 108 -15.66 7.20 -18.69
N ARG A 109 -15.00 7.09 -17.53
CA ARG A 109 -13.89 6.15 -17.28
C ARG A 109 -14.21 5.15 -16.15
N GLU A 110 -15.47 4.95 -15.82
CA GLU A 110 -15.91 4.01 -14.77
C GLU A 110 -15.41 2.58 -15.03
N ASP A 111 -15.60 2.06 -16.25
CA ASP A 111 -15.11 0.72 -16.63
C ASP A 111 -13.58 0.55 -16.42
N ARG A 112 -12.80 1.63 -16.57
CA ARG A 112 -11.36 1.61 -16.36
C ARG A 112 -11.01 1.57 -14.88
N LEU A 113 -11.80 2.23 -14.04
CA LEU A 113 -11.68 2.13 -12.60
C LEU A 113 -11.98 0.70 -12.13
N ASP A 114 -13.08 0.13 -12.60
CA ASP A 114 -13.48 -1.24 -12.25
C ASP A 114 -12.41 -2.26 -12.67
N LEU A 115 -11.86 -2.11 -13.88
CA LEU A 115 -10.73 -2.93 -14.34
C LEU A 115 -9.51 -2.76 -13.43
N ALA A 116 -9.15 -1.53 -13.07
CA ALA A 116 -8.00 -1.25 -12.23
C ALA A 116 -8.16 -1.80 -10.81
N GLU A 117 -9.31 -1.59 -10.16
CA GLU A 117 -9.63 -2.13 -8.84
C GLU A 117 -9.65 -3.67 -8.87
N HIS A 118 -10.19 -4.28 -9.94
CA HIS A 118 -10.19 -5.73 -10.12
C HIS A 118 -8.78 -6.32 -10.26
N VAL A 119 -7.93 -5.72 -11.10
CA VAL A 119 -6.54 -6.17 -11.26
C VAL A 119 -5.76 -5.95 -9.96
N ALA A 120 -5.99 -4.84 -9.26
CA ALA A 120 -5.37 -4.58 -7.96
C ALA A 120 -5.73 -5.66 -6.93
N MET A 121 -7.01 -6.03 -6.85
CA MET A 121 -7.48 -7.12 -5.99
C MET A 121 -6.80 -8.45 -6.34
N LEU A 122 -6.72 -8.81 -7.63
CA LEU A 122 -6.07 -10.05 -8.07
C LEU A 122 -4.57 -10.07 -7.77
N VAL A 123 -3.88 -8.94 -7.91
CA VAL A 123 -2.44 -8.82 -7.65
C VAL A 123 -2.14 -8.81 -6.15
N ALA A 124 -2.96 -8.14 -5.33
CA ALA A 124 -2.71 -7.98 -3.90
C ALA A 124 -3.13 -9.22 -3.09
N THR A 125 -4.30 -9.80 -3.36
CA THR A 125 -4.89 -10.88 -2.53
C THR A 125 -3.95 -12.07 -2.30
N PRO A 126 -3.22 -12.60 -3.31
CA PRO A 126 -2.31 -13.73 -3.10
C PRO A 126 -1.04 -13.41 -2.30
N ARG A 127 -0.83 -12.14 -1.97
CA ARG A 127 0.35 -11.64 -1.27
C ARG A 127 0.05 -11.24 0.17
N LEU A 128 -1.18 -10.82 0.44
CA LEU A 128 -1.65 -10.60 1.80
C LEU A 128 -1.57 -11.93 2.56
N HIS A 129 -1.31 -11.85 3.87
CA HIS A 129 -1.18 -13.04 4.70
C HIS A 129 -2.43 -13.91 4.46
N PRO A 130 -2.28 -15.19 4.05
CA PRO A 130 -3.43 -16.06 3.90
C PRO A 130 -4.11 -16.08 5.26
N ALA A 131 -5.24 -15.39 5.36
CA ALA A 131 -5.92 -15.23 6.62
C ALA A 131 -6.28 -16.64 7.08
N ASP A 132 -5.64 -17.09 8.15
CA ASP A 132 -6.30 -18.08 8.99
C ASP A 132 -7.67 -17.46 9.31
N PRO A 133 -8.80 -18.09 8.95
CA PRO A 133 -10.11 -17.53 9.27
C PRO A 133 -10.33 -17.36 10.78
N GLY A 134 -9.47 -17.95 11.63
CA GLY A 134 -9.41 -17.68 13.06
C GLY A 134 -8.57 -16.47 13.49
N ASP A 135 -7.81 -15.85 12.58
CA ASP A 135 -6.95 -14.69 12.84
C ASP A 135 -7.66 -13.38 12.42
N ALA A 136 -8.33 -12.77 13.39
CA ALA A 136 -9.04 -11.51 13.21
C ALA A 136 -8.11 -10.33 12.88
N ASP A 137 -6.86 -10.35 13.35
CA ASP A 137 -5.90 -9.27 13.09
C ASP A 137 -5.43 -9.34 11.63
N ALA A 138 -5.09 -10.53 11.13
CA ALA A 138 -4.70 -10.73 9.73
C ALA A 138 -5.84 -10.36 8.76
N LEU A 139 -7.09 -10.67 9.09
CA LEU A 139 -8.26 -10.27 8.31
C LEU A 139 -8.44 -8.75 8.28
N THR A 140 -8.35 -8.10 9.43
CA THR A 140 -8.49 -6.63 9.54
C THR A 140 -7.40 -5.91 8.77
N GLN A 141 -6.14 -6.33 8.92
CA GLN A 141 -5.00 -5.76 8.20
C GLN A 141 -5.16 -5.94 6.68
N SER A 142 -5.51 -7.14 6.22
CA SER A 142 -5.70 -7.43 4.79
C SER A 142 -6.81 -6.57 4.19
N GLY A 143 -7.93 -6.41 4.92
CA GLY A 143 -9.03 -5.53 4.52
C GLY A 143 -8.60 -4.06 4.43
N ALA A 144 -7.86 -3.57 5.43
CA ALA A 144 -7.36 -2.20 5.46
C ALA A 144 -6.39 -1.92 4.30
N ILE A 145 -5.47 -2.84 4.01
CA ILE A 145 -4.53 -2.72 2.89
C ILE A 145 -5.27 -2.70 1.54
N LEU A 146 -6.24 -3.60 1.34
CA LEU A 146 -7.04 -3.63 0.09
C LEU A 146 -7.86 -2.36 -0.09
N TRP A 147 -8.48 -1.85 0.97
CA TRP A 147 -9.23 -0.60 0.93
C TRP A 147 -8.35 0.60 0.56
N LEU A 148 -7.17 0.70 1.19
CA LEU A 148 -6.20 1.74 0.87
C LEU A 148 -5.72 1.61 -0.58
N LEU A 149 -5.39 0.40 -1.04
CA LEU A 149 -4.93 0.17 -2.41
C LEU A 149 -6.00 0.61 -3.43
N GLY A 150 -7.27 0.31 -3.19
CA GLY A 150 -8.38 0.81 -4.03
C GLY A 150 -8.44 2.34 -4.08
N THR A 151 -8.19 3.01 -2.95
CA THR A 151 -8.09 4.48 -2.88
C THR A 151 -6.94 5.02 -3.72
N LEU A 152 -5.75 4.43 -3.62
CA LEU A 152 -4.56 4.83 -4.37
C LEU A 152 -4.70 4.57 -5.87
N VAL A 153 -5.36 3.47 -6.25
CA VAL A 153 -5.69 3.16 -7.65
C VAL A 153 -6.64 4.20 -8.23
N ALA A 154 -7.73 4.51 -7.53
CA ALA A 154 -8.71 5.49 -7.99
C ALA A 154 -8.08 6.88 -8.18
N THR A 155 -7.31 7.34 -7.20
CA THR A 155 -6.63 8.64 -7.22
C THR A 155 -5.53 8.70 -8.29
N SER A 156 -4.72 7.66 -8.42
CA SER A 156 -3.70 7.54 -9.48
C SER A 156 -4.31 7.59 -10.88
N LEU A 157 -5.44 6.91 -11.08
CA LEU A 157 -6.16 6.87 -12.35
C LEU A 157 -6.85 8.20 -12.68
N ALA A 158 -7.29 8.93 -11.64
CA ALA A 158 -7.87 10.26 -11.72
C ALA A 158 -6.83 11.39 -11.85
N ASP A 159 -5.55 11.06 -12.03
CA ASP A 159 -4.41 11.97 -12.12
C ASP A 159 -4.13 12.84 -10.90
N ASP A 160 -4.39 12.30 -9.71
CA ASP A 160 -3.87 12.90 -8.47
C ASP A 160 -2.36 12.63 -8.35
N ARG A 161 -1.54 13.68 -8.41
CA ARG A 161 -0.07 13.58 -8.59
C ARG A 161 0.72 13.65 -7.28
N ASP A 162 0.06 13.96 -6.18
CA ASP A 162 0.71 14.13 -4.89
C ASP A 162 0.24 13.01 -3.95
N ASP A 163 0.94 11.88 -4.03
CA ASP A 163 0.57 10.70 -3.25
C ASP A 163 1.79 10.04 -2.60
N ALA A 164 2.24 10.68 -1.51
CA ALA A 164 3.23 10.11 -0.61
C ALA A 164 2.82 8.72 -0.07
N LEU A 165 1.53 8.37 -0.06
CA LEU A 165 1.07 7.04 0.37
C LEU A 165 1.32 5.99 -0.73
N ALA A 166 1.12 6.35 -1.99
CA ALA A 166 1.51 5.51 -3.13
C ALA A 166 3.03 5.28 -3.14
N ASP A 167 3.82 6.32 -2.85
CA ASP A 167 5.27 6.18 -2.73
C ASP A 167 5.66 5.22 -1.60
N LEU A 168 5.03 5.30 -0.42
CA LEU A 168 5.27 4.34 0.66
C LEU A 168 5.01 2.90 0.22
N ILE A 169 3.87 2.64 -0.42
CA ILE A 169 3.52 1.31 -0.93
C ILE A 169 4.53 0.84 -1.97
N MET A 170 4.94 1.73 -2.89
CA MET A 170 5.95 1.42 -3.91
C MET A 170 7.32 1.10 -3.31
N HIS A 171 7.60 1.56 -2.08
CA HIS A 171 8.82 1.27 -1.34
C HIS A 171 8.65 0.15 -0.30
N GLY A 172 7.51 -0.53 -0.28
CA GLY A 172 7.27 -1.70 0.57
C GLY A 172 6.81 -1.34 1.98
N TRP A 173 6.24 -0.15 2.16
CA TRP A 173 5.71 0.34 3.42
C TRP A 173 4.20 0.46 3.34
N TRP A 174 3.50 -0.15 4.29
CA TRP A 174 2.07 0.07 4.50
C TRP A 174 1.89 1.36 5.33
N PRO A 175 1.23 2.40 4.80
CA PRO A 175 0.84 3.55 5.60
C PRO A 175 -0.42 3.20 6.42
N ILE A 176 -0.23 3.06 7.73
CA ILE A 176 -1.32 2.77 8.67
C ILE A 176 -2.14 4.04 8.92
N GLY A 177 -1.45 5.18 9.09
CA GLY A 177 -2.08 6.48 9.30
C GLY A 177 -1.63 7.19 10.57
N PRO A 178 -2.18 8.39 10.84
CA PRO A 178 -1.87 9.17 12.04
C PRO A 178 -2.37 8.52 13.33
N LEU A 179 -1.50 8.47 14.35
CA LEU A 179 -1.83 8.02 15.70
C LEU A 179 -0.91 8.71 16.71
N ASP A 180 -1.50 9.28 17.77
CA ASP A 180 -0.80 9.94 18.88
C ASP A 180 0.31 10.92 18.42
N GLY A 181 0.04 11.73 17.39
CA GLY A 181 0.96 12.76 16.88
C GLY A 181 2.11 12.24 16.00
N SER A 182 2.05 10.99 15.54
CA SER A 182 2.98 10.40 14.58
C SER A 182 2.23 9.78 13.41
N PHE A 183 2.86 9.68 12.24
CA PHE A 183 2.34 8.89 11.14
C PHE A 183 2.93 7.48 11.21
N LEU A 184 2.09 6.47 11.43
CA LEU A 184 2.53 5.09 11.56
C LEU A 184 2.69 4.44 10.19
N ILE A 185 3.82 3.76 10.01
CA ILE A 185 4.05 2.84 8.89
C ILE A 185 4.45 1.47 9.42
N ALA A 186 4.09 0.42 8.70
CA ALA A 186 4.59 -0.93 8.91
C ALA A 186 5.26 -1.43 7.63
N PRO A 187 6.17 -2.42 7.72
CA PRO A 187 6.53 -3.20 6.55
C PRO A 187 5.26 -3.72 5.87
N LEU A 188 5.16 -3.58 4.57
CA LEU A 188 4.05 -4.13 3.78
C LEU A 188 4.10 -5.66 3.72
N ASP A 189 5.22 -6.26 4.16
CA ASP A 189 5.53 -7.69 4.28
C ASP A 189 4.72 -8.60 3.34
N LEU A 190 5.19 -8.69 2.10
CA LEU A 190 4.68 -9.66 1.11
C LEU A 190 5.73 -10.74 0.74
N PRO A 191 6.27 -11.57 1.66
CA PRO A 191 7.00 -12.77 1.24
C PRO A 191 6.05 -13.96 1.02
N ARG A 192 5.97 -14.44 -0.23
CA ARG A 192 5.50 -15.81 -0.51
C ARG A 192 6.47 -16.79 0.16
N ARG A 193 5.95 -17.74 0.96
CA ARG A 193 6.75 -18.88 1.42
C ARG A 193 7.44 -19.53 0.22
N SER A 194 8.74 -19.75 0.34
CA SER A 194 9.43 -20.83 -0.36
C SER A 194 8.59 -22.09 -0.16
N ARG A 195 8.13 -22.70 -1.25
CA ARG A 195 7.61 -24.07 -1.21
C ARG A 195 8.74 -24.93 -0.66
N HIS A 196 8.63 -25.37 0.59
CA HIS A 196 9.38 -26.53 1.03
C HIS A 196 8.95 -27.69 0.13
N ALA A 197 9.93 -28.21 -0.62
CA ALA A 197 9.90 -29.50 -1.28
C ALA A 197 10.05 -30.62 -0.23
#